data_AF-A0A0D7A3R8-F1
#
_entry.id   AF-A0A0D7A3R8-F1
#
_cell.length_a   1.000
_cell.length_b   1.000
_cell.length_c   1.000
_cell.angle_alpha   90.00
_cell.angle_beta   90.00
_cell.angle_gamma   90.00
#
_symmetry.space_group_name_H-M   'P 1'
#
loop_
_entity.id
_entity.type
_entity.pdbx_description
1 polymer ?
#
loop_
_entity_poly.entity_id
_entity_poly.type
_entity_poly.pdbx_seq_one_letter_code
_entity_poly.pdbx_strand_id
1 'polypeptide(L)'
;NPWGALHVHVLPLFNGEPLRIPIEDLNVLVKRHIQAVVSAAPQKALATLDNDAAELIASGMVTLNSKLVGIDDSRLLSKVVEKWGFFWDQVLPYVEGV
;
A
#
# COMPACT_ATOMS: atom_id res chain seq x y z
N ASN A 1 3.44 6.07 -16.07
CA ASN A 1 4.07 5.15 -15.11
C ASN A 1 2.95 4.37 -14.42
N PRO A 2 2.77 3.05 -14.69
CA PRO A 2 1.69 2.25 -14.10
C PRO A 2 1.80 2.15 -12.56
N TRP A 3 3.02 2.13 -12.01
CA TRP A 3 3.26 2.10 -10.57
C TRP A 3 2.83 3.38 -9.87
N GLY A 4 3.17 4.54 -10.45
CA GLY A 4 2.72 5.83 -9.94
C GLY A 4 1.19 5.99 -9.96
N ALA A 5 0.51 5.44 -10.97
CA ALA A 5 -0.95 5.42 -11.00
C ALA A 5 -1.53 4.51 -9.91
N LEU A 6 -0.92 3.35 -9.65
CA LEU A 6 -1.31 2.46 -8.56
C LEU A 6 -1.24 3.18 -7.20
N HIS A 7 -0.15 3.92 -6.95
CA HIS A 7 0.01 4.70 -5.71
C HIS A 7 -1.14 5.67 -5.47
N VAL A 8 -1.58 6.39 -6.50
CA VAL A 8 -2.70 7.35 -6.41
C VAL A 8 -4.00 6.68 -5.96
N HIS A 9 -4.22 5.41 -6.34
CA HIS A 9 -5.43 4.67 -5.97
C HIS A 9 -5.32 3.91 -4.65
N VAL A 10 -4.13 3.42 -4.30
CA VAL A 10 -3.91 2.58 -3.11
C VAL A 10 -3.61 3.41 -1.86
N LEU A 11 -2.82 4.48 -1.95
CA LEU A 11 -2.45 5.28 -0.76
C LEU A 11 -3.65 5.88 0.00
N PRO A 12 -4.75 6.31 -0.65
CA PRO A 12 -5.96 6.74 0.06
C PRO A 12 -6.59 5.66 0.97
N LEU A 13 -6.36 4.37 0.71
CA LEU A 13 -6.83 3.28 1.58
C LEU A 13 -6.25 3.40 2.98
N PHE A 14 -4.97 3.78 3.11
CA PHE A 14 -4.33 4.03 4.41
C PHE A 14 -4.96 5.22 5.16
N ASN A 15 -5.67 6.09 4.43
CA ASN A 15 -6.45 7.16 5.03
C ASN A 15 -7.86 6.70 5.49
N GLY A 16 -8.28 5.49 5.16
CA GLY A 16 -9.65 5.01 5.40
C GLY A 16 -10.63 5.39 4.31
N GLU A 17 -10.15 5.86 3.17
CA GLU A 17 -11.00 6.09 1.99
C GLU A 17 -11.26 4.76 1.28
N PRO A 18 -12.46 4.57 0.69
CA PRO A 18 -12.73 3.37 -0.09
C PRO A 18 -11.94 3.36 -1.39
N LEU A 19 -11.78 2.18 -1.99
CA LEU A 19 -11.30 2.06 -3.36
C LEU A 19 -12.18 2.88 -4.31
N ARG A 20 -11.54 3.70 -5.14
CA ARG A 20 -12.22 4.57 -6.12
C ARG A 20 -12.39 3.91 -7.50
N ILE A 21 -11.72 2.78 -7.72
CA ILE A 21 -11.77 1.99 -8.95
C ILE A 21 -11.88 0.50 -8.60
N PRO A 22 -12.41 -0.34 -9.51
CA PRO A 22 -12.42 -1.79 -9.32
C PRO A 22 -11.03 -2.36 -9.08
N ILE A 23 -10.94 -3.44 -8.30
CA ILE A 23 -9.66 -4.09 -8.00
C ILE A 23 -9.01 -4.63 -9.29
N GLU A 24 -9.81 -5.07 -10.26
CA GLU A 24 -9.35 -5.57 -11.54
C GLU A 24 -8.52 -4.54 -12.31
N ASP A 25 -8.88 -3.26 -12.22
CA ASP A 25 -8.13 -2.16 -12.84
C ASP A 25 -6.78 -1.95 -12.15
N LEU A 26 -6.70 -2.15 -10.83
CA LEU A 26 -5.43 -2.16 -10.10
C LEU A 26 -4.54 -3.31 -10.55
N ASN A 27 -5.11 -4.50 -10.75
CA ASN A 27 -4.39 -5.69 -11.20
C ASN A 27 -3.82 -5.47 -12.61
N VAL A 28 -4.51 -4.70 -13.47
CA VAL A 28 -3.97 -4.29 -14.78
C VAL A 28 -2.74 -3.39 -14.60
N LEU A 29 -2.76 -2.44 -13.66
CA LEU A 29 -1.61 -1.57 -13.38
C LEU A 29 -0.42 -2.38 -12.84
N VAL A 30 -0.65 -3.31 -11.91
CA VAL A 30 0.41 -4.18 -11.39
C VAL A 30 1.00 -5.08 -12.47
N LYS A 31 0.18 -5.73 -13.30
CA LYS A 31 0.67 -6.55 -14.42
C LYS A 31 1.54 -5.74 -15.38
N ARG A 32 1.14 -4.50 -15.71
CA ARG A 32 1.94 -3.60 -16.55
C ARG A 32 3.24 -3.20 -15.89
N HIS A 33 3.25 -2.97 -14.58
CA HIS A 33 4.46 -2.67 -13.83
C HIS A 33 5.43 -3.86 -13.82
N ILE A 34 4.95 -5.06 -13.51
CA ILE A 34 5.74 -6.29 -13.55
C ILE A 34 6.35 -6.50 -14.94
N GLN A 35 5.56 -6.35 -16.00
CA GLN A 35 6.07 -6.46 -17.37
C GLN A 35 7.17 -5.44 -17.67
N ALA A 36 7.01 -4.20 -17.23
CA ALA A 36 8.01 -3.15 -17.43
C ALA A 36 9.31 -3.45 -16.67
N VAL A 37 9.22 -3.86 -15.40
CA VAL A 37 10.39 -4.20 -14.56
C VAL A 37 11.13 -5.42 -15.10
N VAL A 38 10.40 -6.48 -15.45
CA VAL A 38 10.98 -7.70 -16.04
C VAL A 38 11.65 -7.38 -17.38
N SER A 39 11.03 -6.56 -18.22
CA SER A 39 11.62 -6.18 -19.53
C SER A 39 12.87 -5.31 -19.38
N ALA A 40 12.90 -4.44 -18.37
CA ALA A 40 14.01 -3.52 -18.14
C ALA A 40 15.26 -4.22 -17.56
N ALA A 41 15.08 -5.11 -16.59
CA ALA A 41 16.18 -5.80 -15.93
C ALA A 41 15.75 -7.17 -15.37
N PRO A 42 15.63 -8.22 -16.21
CA PRO A 42 15.12 -9.53 -15.79
C PRO A 42 15.84 -10.13 -14.57
N GLN A 43 17.16 -9.99 -14.51
CA GLN A 43 17.99 -10.53 -13.42
C GLN A 43 17.76 -9.83 -12.07
N LYS A 44 17.28 -8.58 -12.10
CA LYS A 44 17.00 -7.78 -10.89
C LYS A 44 15.51 -7.64 -10.61
N ALA A 45 14.64 -8.19 -11.46
CA ALA A 45 13.22 -7.92 -11.45
C ALA A 45 12.57 -8.25 -10.11
N LEU A 46 12.91 -9.39 -9.51
CA LEU A 46 12.37 -9.78 -8.19
C LEU A 46 12.76 -8.78 -7.10
N ALA A 47 14.04 -8.38 -7.04
CA ALA A 47 14.51 -7.42 -6.03
C ALA A 47 13.89 -6.02 -6.24
N THR A 48 13.69 -5.61 -7.49
CA THR A 48 13.01 -4.34 -7.80
C THR A 48 11.55 -4.39 -7.37
N LEU A 49 10.82 -5.45 -7.70
CA LEU A 49 9.41 -5.60 -7.32
C LEU A 49 9.22 -5.67 -5.79
N ASP A 50 10.11 -6.35 -5.08
CA ASP A 50 10.13 -6.41 -3.62
C ASP A 50 10.33 -5.03 -3.00
N ASN A 51 11.34 -4.29 -3.48
CA ASN A 51 11.58 -2.91 -3.03
C ASN A 51 10.39 -1.98 -3.34
N ASP A 52 9.83 -2.07 -4.55
CA ASP A 52 8.69 -1.26 -4.95
C ASP A 52 7.49 -1.49 -4.02
N ALA A 53 7.18 -2.77 -3.72
CA ALA A 53 6.11 -3.14 -2.82
C ALA A 53 6.36 -2.65 -1.39
N ALA A 54 7.59 -2.83 -0.88
CA ALA A 54 7.99 -2.34 0.43
C ALA A 54 7.85 -0.81 0.53
N GLU A 55 8.25 -0.07 -0.51
CA GLU A 55 8.10 1.38 -0.58
C GLU A 55 6.64 1.84 -0.60
N LEU A 56 5.76 1.15 -1.33
CA LEU A 56 4.32 1.44 -1.33
C LEU A 56 3.72 1.28 0.07
N ILE A 57 4.01 0.17 0.75
CA ILE A 57 3.55 -0.07 2.12
C ILE A 57 4.14 0.97 3.07
N ALA A 58 5.44 1.24 3.00
CA ALA A 58 6.10 2.23 3.84
C ALA A 58 5.48 3.63 3.67
N SER A 59 5.18 4.02 2.42
CA SER A 59 4.52 5.30 2.11
C SER A 59 3.13 5.39 2.75
N GLY A 60 2.33 4.32 2.69
CA GLY A 60 1.03 4.26 3.35
C GLY A 60 1.12 4.26 4.87
N MET A 61 2.14 3.59 5.43
CA MET A 61 2.38 3.56 6.88
C MET A 61 2.70 4.93 7.46
N VAL A 62 3.28 5.86 6.69
CA VAL A 62 3.45 7.25 7.12
C VAL A 62 2.10 7.91 7.43
N THR A 63 1.06 7.65 6.62
CA THR A 63 -0.31 8.16 6.88
C THR A 63 -0.94 7.54 8.13
N LEU A 64 -0.68 6.27 8.42
CA LEU A 64 -1.16 5.66 9.66
C LEU A 64 -0.42 6.20 10.88
N ASN A 65 0.91 6.36 10.76
CA ASN A 65 1.74 6.92 11.83
C ASN A 65 1.35 8.37 12.15
N SER A 66 1.04 9.20 11.14
CA SER A 66 0.60 10.58 11.37
C SER A 66 -0.69 10.66 12.19
N LYS A 67 -1.53 9.61 12.16
CA LYS A 67 -2.75 9.51 12.98
C LYS A 67 -2.48 9.14 14.45
N LEU A 68 -1.26 8.76 14.80
CA LEU A 68 -0.83 8.42 16.16
C LEU A 68 -0.08 9.58 16.85
N VAL A 69 0.39 10.57 16.10
CA VAL A 69 1.11 11.73 16.64
C VAL A 69 0.19 12.53 17.56
N GLY A 70 0.67 12.82 18.78
CA GLY A 70 -0.04 13.63 19.77
C GLY A 70 -1.15 12.89 20.54
N ILE A 71 -1.27 11.56 20.37
CA ILE A 71 -2.14 10.75 21.23
C ILE A 71 -1.49 10.58 22.60
N ASP A 72 -2.27 10.81 23.65
CA ASP A 72 -1.85 10.57 25.04
C ASP A 72 -1.42 9.12 25.26
N ASP A 73 -0.33 8.91 26.00
CA ASP A 73 0.27 7.59 26.25
C ASP A 73 -0.74 6.58 26.81
N SER A 74 -1.69 7.02 27.66
CA SER A 74 -2.71 6.13 28.22
C SER A 74 -3.66 5.55 27.17
N ARG A 75 -3.76 6.19 26.00
CA ARG A 75 -4.63 5.80 24.88
C ARG A 75 -3.85 5.29 23.68
N LEU A 76 -2.53 5.50 23.64
CA LEU A 76 -1.69 5.16 22.50
C LEU A 76 -1.78 3.67 22.15
N LEU A 77 -1.65 2.77 23.12
CA LEU A 77 -1.70 1.33 22.87
C LEU A 77 -3.03 0.91 22.21
N SER A 78 -4.16 1.38 22.76
CA SER A 78 -5.49 1.10 22.19
C SER A 78 -5.60 1.61 20.75
N LYS A 79 -5.03 2.78 20.46
CA LYS A 79 -5.05 3.38 19.12
C LYS A 79 -4.13 2.66 18.15
N VAL A 80 -2.97 2.19 18.59
CA VAL A 80 -2.09 1.33 17.77
C VAL A 80 -2.81 0.04 17.40
N VAL A 81 -3.46 -0.64 18.36
CA VAL A 81 -4.22 -1.87 18.08
C VAL A 81 -5.36 -1.63 17.09
N GLU A 82 -6.11 -0.52 17.24
CA GLU A 82 -7.16 -0.13 16.29
C GLU A 82 -6.60 0.08 14.87
N LYS A 83 -5.48 0.82 14.73
CA LYS A 83 -4.86 1.04 13.43
C LYS A 83 -4.25 -0.22 12.83
N TRP A 84 -3.73 -1.12 13.67
CA TRP A 84 -3.24 -2.40 13.23
C TRP A 84 -4.37 -3.27 12.70
N GLY A 85 -5.47 -3.42 13.44
CA GLY A 85 -6.66 -4.11 12.97
C GLY A 85 -7.19 -3.53 11.65
N PHE A 86 -7.28 -2.20 11.56
CA PHE A 86 -7.67 -1.53 10.32
C PHE A 86 -6.76 -1.91 9.12
N PHE A 87 -5.44 -1.96 9.31
CA PHE A 87 -4.52 -2.35 8.24
C PHE A 87 -4.79 -3.79 7.77
N TRP A 88 -4.91 -4.75 8.69
CA TRP A 88 -5.16 -6.15 8.34
C TRP A 88 -6.54 -6.41 7.73
N ASP A 89 -7.56 -5.69 8.17
CA ASP A 89 -8.94 -5.93 7.74
C ASP A 89 -9.32 -5.15 6.47
N GLN A 90 -8.74 -3.96 6.26
CA GLN A 90 -9.22 -3.02 5.24
C GLN A 90 -8.15 -2.55 4.26
N VAL A 91 -6.86 -2.77 4.52
CA VAL A 91 -5.79 -2.36 3.60
C VAL A 91 -5.15 -3.58 2.97
N LEU A 92 -4.62 -4.50 3.78
CA LEU A 92 -3.89 -5.67 3.30
C LEU A 92 -4.68 -6.54 2.32
N PRO A 93 -6.00 -6.81 2.52
CA PRO A 93 -6.75 -7.64 1.58
C PRO A 93 -6.78 -7.06 0.16
N TYR A 94 -6.78 -5.74 0.02
CA TYR A 94 -6.72 -5.08 -1.28
C TYR A 94 -5.31 -4.99 -1.85
N VAL A 95 -4.26 -5.13 -1.03
CA VAL A 95 -2.88 -5.24 -1.51
C VAL A 95 -2.59 -6.67 -1.97
N GLU A 96 -3.09 -7.67 -1.24
CA GLU A 96 -2.92 -9.10 -1.55
C GLU A 96 -3.82 -9.59 -2.69
N GLY A 97 -4.97 -8.92 -2.91
CA GLY A 97 -5.91 -9.26 -3.99
C GLY A 97 -5.43 -8.92 -5.41
N VAL A 98 -4.20 -8.42 -5.55
CA VAL A 98 -3.64 -7.81 -6.77
C VAL A 98 -2.68 -8.73 -7.51
#